data_AF-A0A7W8ZQ80-F1
#
_entry.id   AF-A0A7W8ZQ80-F1
#
_cell.length_a   1.000
_cell.length_b   1.000
_cell.length_c   1.000
_cell.angle_alpha   90.00
_cell.angle_beta   90.00
_cell.angle_gamma   90.00
#
_symmetry.space_group_name_H-M   'P 1'
#
loop_
_entity.id
_entity.type
_entity.pdbx_description
1 polymer ?
#
loop_
_entity_poly.entity_id
_entity_poly.type
_entity_poly.pdbx_seq_one_letter_code
_entity_poly.pdbx_strand_id
1 'polypeptide(L)'
;MEIIKNIYKLVGIVRHIDLLRLEESAKQYLNQLNISFEIITAKSSALKVKTRQWKCNSGNHAEIPMLISLTQDLFGRFLNLPVTVHPIAYTPAVVDDVEPEWISDKMLNLGATLKDIHKDTGIDKLNLSSWINGTQPLSQDVKAMFFYYFECIQQRKDQNTKQKEFTEPCYN
;
A
#
# COMPACT_ATOMS: atom_id res chain seq x y z
N MET A 1 11.60 -7.00 12.66
CA MET A 1 10.82 -7.63 11.57
C MET A 1 11.56 -8.89 11.16
N GLU A 2 10.92 -10.05 11.18
CA GLU A 2 11.54 -11.29 10.70
C GLU A 2 11.66 -11.25 9.17
N ILE A 3 12.82 -11.66 8.64
CA ILE A 3 13.12 -11.64 7.19
C ILE A 3 12.40 -12.80 6.49
N ILE A 4 12.49 -13.99 7.09
CA ILE A 4 11.77 -15.20 6.69
C ILE A 4 10.96 -15.67 7.90
N LYS A 5 9.66 -15.38 7.90
CA LYS A 5 8.74 -15.85 8.94
C LYS A 5 8.52 -17.36 8.83
N ASN A 6 8.51 -18.04 9.98
CA ASN A 6 8.36 -19.49 10.09
C ASN A 6 9.48 -20.33 9.41
N ILE A 7 10.73 -19.84 9.42
CA ILE A 7 11.87 -20.57 8.84
C ILE A 7 12.08 -21.96 9.47
N TYR A 8 11.70 -22.15 10.74
CA TYR A 8 11.79 -23.43 11.44
C TYR A 8 11.06 -24.59 10.73
N LYS A 9 10.06 -24.30 9.88
CA LYS A 9 9.35 -25.31 9.08
C LYS A 9 10.26 -26.01 8.05
N LEU A 10 11.43 -25.44 7.76
CA LEU A 10 12.43 -26.01 6.86
C LEU A 10 13.44 -26.90 7.58
N VAL A 11 13.43 -26.95 8.92
CA VAL A 11 14.32 -27.81 9.70
C VAL A 11 14.03 -29.28 9.37
N GLY A 12 15.07 -30.04 9.04
CA GLY A 12 14.96 -31.43 8.61
C GLY A 12 14.70 -31.60 7.10
N ILE A 13 14.38 -30.52 6.38
CA ILE A 13 14.29 -30.49 4.91
C ILE A 13 15.56 -29.84 4.34
N VAL A 14 16.04 -28.78 4.98
CA VAL A 14 17.24 -28.02 4.59
C VAL A 14 18.31 -28.18 5.67
N ARG A 15 19.57 -28.30 5.26
CA ARG A 15 20.70 -28.38 6.19
C ARG A 15 20.83 -27.06 6.95
N HIS A 16 21.25 -27.13 8.21
CA HIS A 16 21.34 -25.95 9.07
C HIS A 16 22.22 -24.82 8.49
N ILE A 17 23.36 -25.18 7.87
CA ILE A 17 24.24 -24.21 7.21
C ILE A 17 23.57 -23.49 6.02
N ASP A 18 22.71 -24.19 5.29
CA ASP A 18 22.00 -23.64 4.14
C ASP A 18 20.83 -22.75 4.58
N LEU A 19 20.24 -23.02 5.76
CA LEU A 19 19.26 -22.11 6.37
C LEU A 19 19.87 -20.75 6.72
N LEU A 20 21.09 -20.73 7.26
CA LEU A 20 21.79 -19.47 7.56
C LEU A 20 22.09 -18.66 6.29
N ARG A 21 22.54 -19.33 5.23
CA ARG A 21 22.80 -18.71 3.92
C ARG A 21 21.53 -18.21 3.24
N LEU A 22 20.43 -18.95 3.38
CA LEU A 22 19.11 -18.56 2.88
C LEU A 22 18.62 -17.28 3.57
N GLU A 23 18.75 -17.21 4.90
CA GLU A 23 18.37 -16.02 5.66
C GLU A 23 19.23 -14.80 5.30
N GLU A 24 20.53 -14.99 5.15
CA GLU A 24 21.45 -13.93 4.70
C GLU A 24 21.12 -13.43 3.29
N SER A 25 20.80 -14.35 2.36
CA SER A 25 20.34 -13.99 1.00
C SER A 25 19.00 -13.26 1.02
N ALA A 26 18.06 -13.70 1.86
CA ALA A 26 16.77 -13.03 2.03
C ALA A 26 16.92 -11.61 2.62
N LYS A 27 17.94 -11.39 3.48
CA LYS A 27 18.25 -10.08 4.04
C LYS A 27 18.62 -9.06 2.96
N GLN A 28 19.28 -9.50 1.89
CA GLN A 28 19.61 -8.61 0.77
C GLN A 28 18.34 -8.08 0.08
N TYR A 29 17.36 -8.95 -0.16
CA TYR A 29 16.07 -8.55 -0.72
C TYR A 29 15.27 -7.63 0.20
N LEU A 30 15.34 -7.85 1.51
CA LEU A 30 14.75 -6.91 2.47
C LEU A 30 15.40 -5.53 2.38
N ASN A 31 16.72 -5.46 2.35
CA ASN A 31 17.44 -4.18 2.35
C ASN A 31 17.28 -3.40 1.03
N GLN A 32 17.24 -4.10 -0.11
CA GLN A 32 17.23 -3.47 -1.43
C GLN A 32 15.81 -3.20 -1.95
N LEU A 33 14.89 -4.14 -1.71
CA LEU A 33 13.55 -4.15 -2.31
C LEU A 33 12.43 -4.17 -1.27
N ASN A 34 12.76 -4.11 0.02
CA ASN A 34 11.81 -4.22 1.14
C ASN A 34 10.88 -5.46 1.01
N ILE A 35 11.45 -6.59 0.59
CA ILE A 35 10.74 -7.86 0.43
C ILE A 35 10.91 -8.73 1.68
N SER A 36 9.83 -9.39 2.09
CA SER A 36 9.80 -10.36 3.18
C SER A 36 9.16 -11.66 2.74
N PHE A 37 9.54 -12.76 3.39
CA PHE A 37 9.08 -14.10 3.05
C PHE A 37 8.38 -14.75 4.25
N GLU A 38 7.38 -15.57 3.99
CA GLU A 38 6.68 -16.36 5.02
C GLU A 38 6.49 -17.80 4.53
N ILE A 39 7.01 -18.77 5.28
CA ILE A 39 6.82 -20.18 4.98
C ILE A 39 5.41 -20.59 5.42
N ILE A 40 4.54 -20.80 4.44
CA ILE A 40 3.15 -21.22 4.67
C ILE A 40 3.15 -22.72 4.98
N THR A 41 3.79 -23.51 4.12
CA THR A 41 3.86 -24.97 4.25
C THR A 41 5.16 -25.48 3.68
N ALA A 42 5.82 -26.40 4.37
CA ALA A 42 6.99 -27.11 3.88
C ALA A 42 6.74 -28.61 4.03
N LYS A 43 6.83 -29.34 2.91
CA LYS A 43 6.74 -30.80 2.85
C LYS A 43 7.93 -31.32 2.06
N SER A 44 8.22 -32.61 2.19
CA SER A 44 9.28 -33.27 1.41
C SER A 44 9.04 -33.25 -0.12
N SER A 45 7.82 -32.93 -0.58
CA SER A 45 7.48 -32.89 -2.00
C SER A 45 7.26 -31.49 -2.57
N ALA A 46 6.99 -30.48 -1.74
CA ALA A 46 6.68 -29.13 -2.20
C ALA A 46 6.84 -28.10 -1.07
N LEU A 47 7.22 -26.89 -1.47
CA LEU A 47 7.29 -25.72 -0.60
C LEU A 47 6.27 -24.67 -1.05
N LYS A 48 5.53 -24.10 -0.09
CA LYS A 48 4.66 -22.94 -0.30
C LYS A 48 5.19 -21.73 0.46
N VAL A 49 5.56 -20.68 -0.27
CA VAL A 49 6.10 -19.43 0.28
C VAL A 49 5.17 -18.29 -0.08
N LYS A 50 4.84 -17.46 0.91
CA LYS A 50 4.22 -16.16 0.67
C LYS A 50 5.31 -15.11 0.63
N THR A 51 5.31 -14.30 -0.42
CA THR A 51 6.30 -13.25 -0.65
C THR A 51 5.57 -11.92 -0.67
N ARG A 52 5.99 -10.98 0.17
CA ARG A 52 5.37 -9.65 0.26
C ARG A 52 6.42 -8.58 0.06
N GLN A 53 6.15 -7.66 -0.86
CA GLN A 53 6.86 -6.40 -0.95
C GLN A 53 6.17 -5.32 -0.10
N TRP A 54 6.96 -4.54 0.63
CA TRP A 54 6.51 -3.37 1.37
C TRP A 54 6.86 -2.07 0.63
N LYS A 55 6.48 -0.91 1.18
CA LYS A 55 6.82 0.39 0.60
C LYS A 55 8.36 0.53 0.52
N CYS A 56 8.88 0.78 -0.67
CA CYS A 56 10.31 0.99 -0.90
C CYS A 56 10.62 2.48 -1.01
N ASN A 57 11.67 2.96 -0.34
CA ASN A 57 12.10 4.36 -0.48
C ASN A 57 12.66 4.68 -1.87
N SER A 58 13.11 3.65 -2.61
CA SER A 58 13.66 3.78 -3.96
C SER A 58 12.60 3.93 -5.05
N GLY A 59 11.31 3.74 -4.75
CA GLY A 59 10.23 3.70 -5.75
C GLY A 59 10.24 2.46 -6.65
N ASN A 60 11.21 1.55 -6.46
CA ASN A 60 11.33 0.31 -7.25
C ASN A 60 10.35 -0.75 -6.74
N HIS A 61 9.13 -0.70 -7.26
CA HIS A 61 8.09 -1.70 -6.98
C HIS A 61 8.21 -2.87 -7.96
N ALA A 62 8.29 -4.08 -7.41
CA ALA A 62 8.37 -5.30 -8.18
C ALA A 62 6.95 -5.75 -8.55
N GLU A 63 6.76 -6.07 -9.83
CA GLU A 63 5.54 -6.72 -10.28
C GLU A 63 5.44 -8.17 -9.79
N ILE A 64 4.24 -8.72 -9.83
CA ILE A 64 3.95 -10.10 -9.42
C ILE A 64 4.91 -11.12 -10.06
N PRO A 65 5.18 -11.12 -11.39
CA PRO A 65 6.08 -12.09 -12.00
C PRO A 65 7.51 -12.02 -11.44
N MET A 66 7.99 -10.81 -11.17
CA MET A 66 9.32 -10.60 -10.58
C MET A 66 9.38 -11.18 -9.17
N LEU A 67 8.36 -10.97 -8.33
CA LEU A 67 8.29 -11.55 -6.99
C LEU A 67 8.28 -13.08 -7.02
N ILE A 68 7.58 -13.69 -7.98
CA ILE A 68 7.57 -15.14 -8.17
C ILE A 68 8.98 -15.62 -8.53
N SER A 69 9.58 -15.03 -9.56
CA SER A 69 10.92 -15.39 -10.05
C SER A 69 11.98 -15.30 -8.95
N LEU A 70 12.06 -14.14 -8.27
CA LEU A 70 12.99 -13.92 -7.16
C LEU A 70 12.84 -14.94 -6.03
N THR A 71 11.60 -15.28 -5.70
CA THR A 71 11.34 -16.27 -4.63
C THR A 71 11.74 -17.67 -5.07
N GLN A 72 11.42 -18.06 -6.30
CA GLN A 72 11.82 -19.36 -6.84
C GLN A 72 13.34 -19.48 -6.94
N ASP A 73 14.02 -18.43 -7.38
CA ASP A 73 15.48 -18.38 -7.46
C ASP A 73 16.12 -18.47 -6.07
N LEU A 74 15.62 -17.70 -5.10
CA LEU A 74 16.15 -17.68 -3.74
C LEU A 74 16.05 -19.05 -3.09
N PHE A 75 14.85 -19.65 -3.09
CA PHE A 75 14.62 -20.92 -2.40
C PHE A 75 15.14 -22.12 -3.21
N GLY A 76 15.06 -22.07 -4.55
CA GLY A 76 15.54 -23.13 -5.43
C GLY A 76 17.04 -23.38 -5.37
N ARG A 77 17.85 -22.38 -4.98
CA ARG A 77 19.29 -22.56 -4.73
C ARG A 77 19.60 -23.50 -3.56
N PHE A 78 18.68 -23.61 -2.60
CA PHE A 78 18.88 -24.39 -1.37
C PHE A 78 17.98 -25.63 -1.30
N LEU A 79 16.97 -25.72 -2.16
CA LEU A 79 15.96 -26.77 -2.17
C LEU A 79 15.76 -27.33 -3.57
N ASN A 80 15.90 -28.64 -3.74
CA ASN A 80 15.50 -29.36 -4.95
C ASN A 80 14.00 -29.74 -4.92
N LEU A 81 13.15 -28.79 -4.54
CA LEU A 81 11.70 -29.00 -4.43
C LEU A 81 10.95 -27.93 -5.23
N PRO A 82 9.79 -28.26 -5.81
CA PRO A 82 8.95 -27.25 -6.44
C PRO A 82 8.50 -26.22 -5.40
N VAL A 83 8.73 -24.94 -5.71
CA VAL A 83 8.35 -23.79 -4.88
C VAL A 83 7.12 -23.11 -5.49
N THR A 84 5.98 -23.24 -4.80
CA THR A 84 4.77 -22.48 -5.09
C THR A 84 4.82 -21.14 -4.36
N VAL A 85 4.69 -20.05 -5.09
CA VAL A 85 4.78 -18.69 -4.54
C VAL A 85 3.39 -18.06 -4.46
N HIS A 86 3.08 -17.44 -3.32
CA HIS A 86 1.95 -16.55 -3.12
C HIS A 86 2.46 -15.10 -3.05
N PRO A 87 2.59 -14.40 -4.20
CA PRO A 87 3.14 -13.06 -4.25
C PRO A 87 2.11 -12.02 -3.80
N ILE A 88 2.57 -11.01 -3.08
CA ILE A 88 1.80 -9.84 -2.68
C ILE A 88 2.66 -8.62 -3.01
N ALA A 89 2.34 -7.99 -4.14
CA ALA A 89 2.99 -6.75 -4.56
C ALA A 89 2.59 -5.60 -3.63
N TYR A 90 3.46 -4.60 -3.53
CA TYR A 90 3.09 -3.35 -2.89
C TYR A 90 2.04 -2.63 -3.75
N THR A 91 0.98 -2.17 -3.11
CA THR A 91 0.00 -1.28 -3.74
C THR A 91 0.00 0.01 -2.92
N PRO A 92 0.28 1.17 -3.54
CA PRO A 92 0.22 2.44 -2.84
C PRO A 92 -1.18 2.65 -2.29
N ALA A 93 -1.27 3.29 -1.13
CA ALA A 93 -2.57 3.69 -0.61
C ALA A 93 -3.12 4.80 -1.51
N VAL A 94 -4.43 4.86 -1.73
CA VAL A 94 -5.05 5.95 -2.53
C VAL A 94 -4.73 7.35 -1.98
N VAL A 95 -4.41 7.43 -0.69
CA VAL A 95 -4.01 8.67 -0.02
C VAL A 95 -2.56 9.06 -0.29
N ASP A 96 -1.72 8.16 -0.81
CA ASP A 96 -0.32 8.47 -1.17
C ASP A 96 -0.26 9.57 -2.24
N ASP A 97 -1.26 9.62 -3.14
CA ASP A 97 -1.39 10.58 -4.24
C ASP A 97 -1.94 11.95 -3.79
N VAL A 98 -2.29 12.12 -2.51
CA VAL A 98 -2.77 13.39 -1.97
C VAL A 98 -1.59 14.33 -1.76
N GLU A 99 -1.53 15.35 -2.60
CA GLU A 99 -0.54 16.42 -2.57
C GLU A 99 -1.23 17.81 -2.48
N PRO A 100 -0.51 18.88 -2.13
CA PRO A 100 -1.10 20.23 -2.03
C PRO A 100 -1.85 20.69 -3.29
N GLU A 101 -1.33 20.34 -4.47
CA GLU A 101 -1.97 20.59 -5.77
C GLU A 101 -3.30 19.84 -5.89
N TRP A 102 -3.31 18.55 -5.56
CA TRP A 102 -4.52 17.72 -5.54
C TRP A 102 -5.59 18.28 -4.59
N ILE A 103 -5.17 18.75 -3.40
CA ILE A 103 -6.07 19.37 -2.42
C ILE A 103 -6.70 20.65 -3.01
N SER A 104 -5.87 21.51 -3.60
CA SER A 104 -6.31 22.76 -4.22
C SER A 104 -7.31 22.53 -5.36
N ASP A 105 -7.02 21.55 -6.22
CA ASP A 105 -7.91 21.15 -7.31
C ASP A 105 -9.24 20.60 -6.78
N LYS A 106 -9.21 19.76 -5.74
CA LYS A 106 -10.44 19.25 -5.11
C LYS A 106 -11.25 20.37 -4.47
N MET A 107 -10.60 21.33 -3.80
CA MET A 107 -11.27 22.51 -3.24
C MET A 107 -11.97 23.32 -4.32
N LEU A 108 -11.30 23.59 -5.44
CA LEU A 108 -11.86 24.34 -6.56
C LEU A 108 -13.08 23.61 -7.16
N ASN A 109 -12.92 22.33 -7.50
CA ASN A 109 -13.96 21.52 -8.14
C ASN A 109 -15.17 21.30 -7.23
N LEU A 110 -14.93 21.13 -5.92
CA LEU A 110 -15.98 20.93 -4.95
C LEU A 110 -16.56 22.24 -4.41
N GLY A 111 -15.98 23.40 -4.75
CA GLY A 111 -16.37 24.69 -4.17
C GLY A 111 -16.19 24.73 -2.65
N ALA A 112 -15.24 23.96 -2.12
CA ALA A 112 -14.94 23.90 -0.70
C ALA A 112 -13.89 24.97 -0.35
N THR A 113 -14.17 25.80 0.64
CA THR A 113 -13.23 26.82 1.10
C THR A 113 -12.46 26.35 2.32
N LEU A 114 -11.31 26.98 2.60
CA LEU A 114 -10.55 26.75 3.84
C LEU A 114 -11.43 26.98 5.09
N LYS A 115 -12.36 27.95 5.02
CA LYS A 115 -13.30 28.23 6.10
C LYS A 115 -14.26 27.06 6.34
N ASP A 116 -14.71 26.39 5.28
CA ASP A 116 -15.59 25.23 5.38
C ASP A 116 -14.85 24.06 6.01
N ILE A 117 -13.62 23.78 5.55
CA ILE A 117 -12.77 22.71 6.09
C ILE A 117 -12.52 22.94 7.58
N HIS A 118 -12.16 24.16 7.96
CA HIS A 118 -11.97 24.53 9.37
C HIS A 118 -13.25 24.32 10.20
N LYS A 119 -14.40 24.75 9.68
CA LYS A 119 -15.70 24.61 10.36
C LYS A 119 -16.07 23.14 10.57
N ASP A 120 -15.82 22.31 9.58
CA ASP A 120 -16.25 20.91 9.56
C ASP A 120 -15.29 19.99 10.33
N THR A 121 -13.99 20.30 10.34
CA THR A 121 -12.95 19.46 10.96
C THR A 121 -12.44 19.98 12.30
N GLY A 122 -12.63 21.27 12.60
CA GLY A 122 -12.07 21.93 13.78
C GLY A 122 -10.56 22.16 13.71
N ILE A 123 -9.90 21.83 12.60
CA ILE A 123 -8.45 22.00 12.43
C ILE A 123 -8.13 23.48 12.26
N ASP A 124 -7.07 23.95 12.91
CA ASP A 124 -6.62 25.33 12.85
C ASP A 124 -6.34 25.80 11.41
N LYS A 125 -6.74 27.05 11.11
CA LYS A 125 -6.63 27.63 9.77
C LYS A 125 -5.19 27.80 9.30
N LEU A 126 -4.24 28.06 10.19
CA LEU A 126 -2.83 28.19 9.86
C LEU A 126 -2.26 26.85 9.41
N ASN A 127 -2.61 25.76 10.10
CA ASN A 127 -2.21 24.41 9.70
C ASN A 127 -2.81 24.03 8.34
N LEU A 128 -4.13 24.23 8.16
CA LEU A 128 -4.79 23.97 6.88
C LEU A 128 -4.14 24.77 5.74
N SER A 129 -3.91 26.07 5.97
CA SER A 129 -3.24 26.94 4.99
C SER A 129 -1.83 26.45 4.68
N SER A 130 -1.07 25.99 5.68
CA SER A 130 0.30 25.54 5.48
C SER A 130 0.38 24.25 4.67
N TRP A 131 -0.57 23.34 4.89
CA TRP A 131 -0.71 22.11 4.10
C TRP A 131 -1.19 22.38 2.67
N ILE A 132 -2.20 23.23 2.50
CA ILE A 132 -2.76 23.56 1.18
C ILE A 132 -1.74 24.29 0.31
N ASN A 133 -0.93 25.17 0.89
CA ASN A 133 0.13 25.89 0.16
C ASN A 133 1.43 25.09 0.03
N GLY A 134 1.49 23.87 0.60
CA GLY A 134 2.69 23.03 0.59
C GLY A 134 3.87 23.56 1.41
N THR A 135 3.67 24.56 2.27
CA THR A 135 4.74 25.08 3.15
C THR A 135 5.06 24.12 4.29
N GLN A 136 4.15 23.21 4.61
CA GLN A 136 4.35 22.11 5.55
C GLN A 136 4.06 20.76 4.87
N PRO A 137 4.92 19.74 5.06
CA PRO A 137 4.66 18.41 4.50
C PRO A 137 3.41 17.78 5.09
N LEU A 138 2.68 17.06 4.24
CA LEU A 138 1.49 16.29 4.62
C LEU A 138 1.91 14.95 5.24
N SER A 139 1.56 14.73 6.51
CA SER A 139 1.66 13.38 7.08
C SER A 139 0.60 12.46 6.45
N GLN A 140 0.78 11.14 6.56
CA GLN A 140 -0.21 10.17 6.07
C GLN A 140 -1.60 10.39 6.67
N ASP A 141 -1.68 10.73 7.96
CA ASP A 141 -2.95 11.02 8.63
C ASP A 141 -3.63 12.27 8.05
N VAL A 142 -2.84 13.30 7.73
CA VAL A 142 -3.35 14.53 7.10
C VAL A 142 -3.80 14.28 5.67
N LYS A 143 -3.03 13.50 4.89
CA LYS A 143 -3.42 13.06 3.54
C LYS A 143 -4.77 12.30 3.58
N ALA A 144 -4.91 11.37 4.52
CA ALA A 144 -6.15 10.63 4.72
C ALA A 144 -7.32 11.54 5.12
N MET A 145 -7.08 12.50 6.02
CA MET A 145 -8.10 13.48 6.42
C MET A 145 -8.64 14.26 5.22
N PHE A 146 -7.77 14.83 4.38
CA PHE A 146 -8.21 15.54 3.17
C PHE A 146 -8.91 14.62 2.18
N PHE A 147 -8.36 13.43 1.94
CA PHE A 147 -8.96 12.45 1.02
C PHE A 147 -10.41 12.15 1.38
N TYR A 148 -10.65 11.68 2.60
CA TYR A 148 -11.98 11.29 3.03
C TYR A 148 -12.92 12.47 3.21
N TYR A 149 -12.40 13.64 3.60
CA TYR A 149 -13.21 14.86 3.68
C TYR A 149 -13.81 15.21 2.31
N PHE A 150 -13.01 15.22 1.24
CA PHE A 150 -13.51 15.53 -0.10
C PHE A 150 -14.40 14.44 -0.68
N GLU A 151 -14.10 13.16 -0.42
CA GLU A 151 -14.99 12.05 -0.80
C GLU A 151 -16.37 12.18 -0.15
N CYS A 152 -16.44 12.55 1.14
CA CYS A 152 -17.72 12.81 1.80
C CYS A 152 -18.49 13.96 1.15
N ILE A 153 -17.82 15.03 0.73
CA ILE A 153 -18.48 16.15 0.04
C ILE A 153 -18.99 15.71 -1.34
N GLN A 154 -18.16 14.99 -2.10
CA GLN A 154 -18.52 14.50 -3.43
C GLN A 154 -19.76 13.60 -3.36
N GLN A 155 -19.76 12.63 -2.45
CA GLN A 155 -20.90 11.73 -2.25
C GLN A 155 -22.18 12.50 -1.93
N ARG A 156 -22.11 13.54 -1.08
CA ARG A 156 -23.29 14.39 -0.78
C ARG A 156 -23.80 15.13 -2.01
N LYS A 157 -22.91 15.64 -2.88
CA LYS A 157 -23.30 16.29 -4.13
C LYS A 157 -24.00 15.30 -5.07
N ASP A 158 -23.42 14.11 -5.24
CA ASP A 158 -23.95 13.09 -6.15
C ASP A 158 -25.37 12.64 -5.73
N GLN A 159 -25.62 12.51 -4.42
CA GLN A 159 -26.95 12.17 -3.90
C GLN A 159 -27.97 13.29 -4.16
N ASN A 160 -27.57 14.56 -3.97
CA ASN A 160 -28.44 15.70 -4.23
C ASN A 160 -28.79 15.85 -5.72
N THR A 161 -27.85 15.53 -6.63
CA THR A 161 -28.10 15.55 -8.08
C THR A 161 -29.11 14.46 -8.47
N LYS A 162 -28.93 13.23 -7.99
CA LYS A 162 -29.86 12.11 -8.25
C LYS A 162 -31.27 12.38 -7.73
N GLN A 163 -31.41 13.02 -6.56
CA GLN A 163 -32.72 13.39 -6.03
C GLN A 163 -33.43 14.43 -6.91
N LYS A 164 -32.70 15.38 -7.51
CA LYS A 164 -33.30 16.39 -8.39
C LYS A 164 -33.81 15.79 -9.70
N GLU A 165 -33.05 14.89 -10.32
CA GLU A 165 -33.45 14.19 -11.56
C GLU A 165 -34.74 13.38 -11.40
N PHE A 166 -35.01 12.82 -10.21
CA PHE A 166 -36.26 12.09 -9.92
C PHE A 166 -37.46 13.00 -9.62
N THR A 167 -37.25 14.29 -9.38
CA THR A 167 -38.32 15.25 -9.01
C THR A 167 -38.72 16.21 -10.12
N GLU A 168 -38.10 16.14 -11.30
CA GLU A 168 -38.54 16.92 -12.45
C GLU A 168 -39.89 16.38 -12.96
N PRO A 169 -40.97 17.18 -12.92
CA PRO A 169 -42.24 16.74 -13.47
C PRO A 169 -42.10 16.61 -14.98
N CYS A 170 -42.42 15.42 -15.51
CA CYS A 170 -42.55 15.21 -16.94
C CYS A 170 -43.66 16.13 -17.47
N TYR A 171 -43.29 17.28 -18.02
CA TYR A 171 -44.21 18.08 -18.82
C TYR A 171 -44.28 17.44 -20.22
N ASN A 172 -45.38 16.72 -20.46
CA ASN A 172 -45.87 16.34 -21.80
C ASN A 172 -46.61 17.53 -22.43
#